data_AF-A0A7U6REV9-F1
#
_entry.id   AF-A0A7U6REV9-F1
#
_cell.length_a   1.000
_cell.length_b   1.000
_cell.length_c   1.000
_cell.angle_alpha   90.00
_cell.angle_beta   90.00
_cell.angle_gamma   90.00
#
_symmetry.space_group_name_H-M   'P 1'
#
loop_
_entity.id
_entity.type
_entity.pdbx_description
1 polymer ?
#
loop_
_entity_poly.entity_id
_entity_poly.type
_entity_poly.pdbx_seq_one_letter_code
_entity_poly.pdbx_strand_id
1 'polypeptide(L)' 'MLELARQVCQREGLRNVNLQLADALDATDVAADCVVLNMVLHHFSDPALALRQLAKRVKAGGSLLVTELCSHDQG' A
#
# COMPACT_ATOMS: atom_id res chain seq x y z
N MET A 1 0.42 12.16 8.91
CA MET A 1 0.25 11.73 7.50
C MET A 1 -1.21 11.60 7.10
N LEU A 2 -2.02 10.77 7.76
CA LEU A 2 -3.43 10.55 7.35
C LEU A 2 -4.29 11.83 7.37
N GLU A 3 -4.09 12.70 8.36
CA GLU A 3 -4.82 13.97 8.45
C GLU A 3 -4.49 14.93 7.30
N LEU A 4 -3.21 15.01 6.91
CA LEU A 4 -2.80 15.77 5.73
C LEU A 4 -3.46 15.23 4.46
N ALA A 5 -3.52 13.90 4.30
CA ALA A 5 -4.20 13.28 3.16
C ALA A 5 -5.71 13.61 3.14
N ARG A 6 -6.37 13.66 4.32
CA ARG A 6 -7.78 14.09 4.42
C ARG A 6 -7.97 15.53 3.98
N GLN A 7 -7.12 16.43 4.45
CA GLN A 7 -7.16 17.84 4.06
C GLN A 7 -6.97 18.02 2.55
N VAL A 8 -6.05 17.28 1.94
CA VAL A 8 -5.88 17.27 0.47
C VAL A 8 -7.15 16.77 -0.22
N CYS A 9 -7.72 15.65 0.21
CA CYS A 9 -8.96 15.12 -0.39
C CYS A 9 -10.11 16.12 -0.30
N GLN A 10 -10.27 16.81 0.84
CA GLN A 10 -11.30 17.82 1.02
C GLN A 10 -11.08 19.05 0.12
N ARG A 11 -9.85 19.57 0.08
CA ARG A 11 -9.49 20.74 -0.73
C ARG A 11 -9.70 20.47 -2.23
N GLU A 12 -9.32 19.29 -2.70
CA GLU A 12 -9.45 18.89 -4.11
C GLU A 12 -10.84 18.27 -4.45
N GLY A 13 -11.74 18.14 -3.47
CA GLY A 13 -13.08 17.58 -3.68
C GLY A 13 -13.11 16.08 -4.07
N LEU A 14 -12.12 15.30 -3.66
CA LEU A 14 -12.01 13.87 -3.96
C LEU A 14 -13.00 13.05 -3.12
N ARG A 15 -14.03 12.50 -3.78
CA ARG A 15 -15.09 11.71 -3.13
C ARG A 15 -14.89 10.20 -3.22
N ASN A 16 -13.92 9.75 -4.01
CA ASN A 16 -13.63 8.35 -4.30
C ASN A 16 -12.40 7.81 -3.56
N VAL A 17 -11.99 8.48 -2.47
CA VAL A 17 -10.82 8.10 -1.67
C VAL A 17 -11.28 7.71 -0.28
N ASN A 18 -10.91 6.52 0.18
CA ASN A 18 -11.08 6.08 1.56
C ASN A 18 -9.71 6.05 2.25
N LEU A 19 -9.63 6.66 3.43
CA LEU A 19 -8.40 6.82 4.21
C LEU A 19 -8.54 6.09 5.54
N GLN A 20 -7.81 4.98 5.68
CA GLN A 20 -7.86 4.10 6.84
C GLN A 20 -6.56 4.17 7.65
N LEU A 21 -6.71 4.21 8.99
CA LEU A 21 -5.61 3.97 9.93
C LEU A 21 -5.67 2.48 10.34
N ALA A 22 -4.71 1.68 9.89
CA ALA A 22 -4.63 0.25 10.17
C ALA A 22 -3.18 -0.23 10.02
N ASP A 23 -2.86 -1.40 10.55
CA ASP A 23 -1.66 -2.12 10.15
C ASP A 23 -1.87 -2.66 8.73
N ALA A 24 -0.82 -2.56 7.89
CA ALA A 24 -0.88 -3.04 6.53
C ALA A 24 -1.13 -4.55 6.43
N LEU A 25 -0.81 -5.35 7.45
CA LEU A 25 -1.00 -6.80 7.47
C LEU A 25 -2.28 -7.26 8.19
N ASP A 26 -3.06 -6.33 8.78
CA ASP A 26 -4.34 -6.66 9.41
C ASP A 26 -5.32 -7.29 8.41
N ALA A 27 -6.23 -8.12 8.91
CA ALA A 27 -7.29 -8.69 8.08
C ALA A 27 -8.17 -7.56 7.49
N THR A 28 -8.51 -7.70 6.21
CA THR A 28 -9.43 -6.79 5.52
C THR A 28 -10.22 -7.55 4.47
N ASP A 29 -11.50 -7.23 4.34
CA ASP A 29 -12.38 -7.80 3.31
C ASP A 29 -12.24 -7.08 1.96
N VAL A 30 -11.34 -6.09 1.88
CA VAL A 30 -11.10 -5.32 0.67
C VAL A 30 -10.22 -6.11 -0.30
N ALA A 31 -10.82 -6.48 -1.44
CA ALA A 31 -10.11 -6.96 -2.61
C ALA A 31 -10.04 -5.87 -3.69
N ALA A 32 -8.87 -5.67 -4.29
CA ALA A 32 -8.62 -4.63 -5.28
C ALA A 32 -8.11 -5.20 -6.60
N ASP A 33 -8.43 -4.51 -7.70
CA ASP A 33 -7.88 -4.82 -9.03
C ASP A 33 -6.39 -4.46 -9.13
N CYS A 34 -5.93 -3.53 -8.28
CA CYS A 34 -4.53 -3.15 -8.14
C CYS A 34 -4.21 -2.82 -6.67
N VAL A 35 -3.13 -3.39 -6.14
CA VAL A 35 -2.57 -3.07 -4.82
C VAL A 35 -1.18 -2.47 -5.04
N VAL A 36 -0.91 -1.32 -4.43
CA VAL A 36 0.36 -0.59 -4.61
C VAL A 36 1.09 -0.49 -3.28
N LEU A 37 2.32 -0.98 -3.25
CA LEU A 37 3.31 -0.74 -2.21
C LEU A 37 4.32 0.24 -2.78
N ASN A 38 4.40 1.43 -2.20
CA ASN A 38 5.35 2.44 -2.64
C ASN A 38 6.23 2.88 -1.48
N MET A 39 7.51 2.52 -1.55
CA MET A 39 8.55 2.89 -0.60
C MET A 39 8.25 2.40 0.83
N VAL A 40 7.61 1.25 0.97
CA VAL A 40 7.18 0.71 2.26
C VAL A 40 7.63 -0.72 2.51
N LEU A 41 8.00 -1.47 1.48
CA LEU A 41 8.30 -2.90 1.65
C LEU A 41 9.50 -3.13 2.59
N HIS A 42 10.47 -2.22 2.58
CA HIS A 42 11.69 -2.30 3.41
C HIS A 42 11.44 -2.01 4.91
N HIS A 43 10.24 -1.57 5.29
CA HIS A 43 9.88 -1.39 6.70
C HIS A 43 9.32 -2.65 7.35
N PHE A 44 8.96 -3.67 6.57
CA PHE A 44 8.48 -4.94 7.12
C PHE A 44 9.65 -5.78 7.62
N SER A 45 9.48 -6.41 8.79
CA SER A 45 10.46 -7.33 9.36
C SER A 45 10.69 -8.60 8.52
N ASP A 46 9.64 -9.06 7.83
CA ASP A 46 9.70 -10.14 6.82
C ASP A 46 8.99 -9.66 5.53
N PRO A 47 9.75 -9.08 4.57
CA PRO A 47 9.20 -8.62 3.30
C PRO A 47 8.53 -9.73 2.48
N ALA A 48 9.03 -10.98 2.55
CA ALA A 48 8.47 -12.09 1.78
C ALA A 48 7.11 -12.53 2.34
N LEU A 49 6.95 -12.55 3.67
CA LEU A 49 5.65 -12.77 4.31
C LEU A 49 4.68 -11.64 3.99
N ALA A 50 5.12 -10.37 4.08
CA ALA A 50 4.28 -9.22 3.76
C ALA A 50 3.74 -9.29 2.32
N LEU A 51 4.61 -9.56 1.34
CA LEU A 51 4.20 -9.74 -0.07
C LEU A 51 3.17 -10.86 -0.23
N ARG A 52 3.38 -12.02 0.40
CA ARG A 52 2.44 -13.14 0.35
C ARG A 52 1.06 -12.79 0.92
N GLN A 53 1.02 -12.00 2.00
CA GLN A 53 -0.25 -11.59 2.60
C GLN A 53 -0.95 -10.53 1.76
N LEU A 54 -0.22 -9.52 1.29
CA LEU A 54 -0.78 -8.42 0.51
C LEU A 54 -1.23 -8.88 -0.89
N ALA A 55 -0.55 -9.86 -1.49
CA ALA A 55 -0.97 -10.48 -2.75
C ALA A 55 -2.37 -11.12 -2.67
N LYS A 56 -2.80 -11.59 -1.48
CA LYS A 56 -4.16 -12.16 -1.29
C LYS A 56 -5.27 -11.12 -1.44
N ARG A 57 -4.94 -9.83 -1.36
CA ARG A 57 -5.89 -8.72 -1.55
C ARG A 57 -6.06 -8.36 -3.02
N VAL A 58 -5.28 -8.95 -3.92
CA VAL A 58 -5.39 -8.73 -5.36
C VAL A 58 -6.44 -9.69 -5.92
N LYS A 59 -7.43 -9.16 -6.64
CA LYS A 59 -8.43 -9.96 -7.34
C LYS A 59 -7.77 -10.82 -8.43
N ALA A 60 -8.43 -11.90 -8.84
CA ALA A 60 -7.99 -12.68 -10.00
C ALA A 60 -7.88 -11.78 -11.24
N GLY A 61 -6.71 -11.79 -11.90
CA GLY A 61 -6.41 -10.92 -13.05
C GLY A 61 -5.93 -9.51 -12.69
N GLY A 62 -5.86 -9.16 -11.40
CA GLY A 62 -5.30 -7.90 -10.92
C GLY A 62 -3.78 -7.92 -10.75
N SER A 63 -3.24 -6.80 -10.26
CA SER A 63 -1.78 -6.62 -10.09
C SER A 63 -1.38 -6.18 -8.69
N LEU A 64 -0.23 -6.68 -8.22
CA LEU A 64 0.52 -6.12 -7.09
C LEU A 64 1.70 -5.33 -7.63
N LEU A 65 1.71 -4.01 -7.41
CA LEU A 65 2.80 -3.13 -7.82
C LEU A 65 3.67 -2.81 -6.61
N VAL A 66 4.98 -2.98 -6.76
CA VAL A 66 5.96 -2.69 -5.72
C VAL A 66 6.99 -1.73 -6.27
N THR A 67 7.12 -0.56 -5.66
CA THR A 67 8.13 0.44 -6.02
C THR A 67 9.01 0.74 -4.83
N GLU A 68 10.24 0.21 -4.83
CA GLU A 68 11.24 0.44 -3.78
C GLU A 68 12.55 0.98 -4.34
N LEU A 69 13.32 1.63 -3.46
CA LEU A 69 14.73 1.89 -3.73
C LEU A 69 15.50 0.57 -3.69
N CYS A 70 16.23 0.29 -4.76
CA CYS A 70 17.30 -0.67 -4.68
C CYS A 70 18.39 -0.10 -3.75
N SER A 71 19.06 -0.97 -3.01
CA SER A 71 20.31 -0.60 -2.33
C SER A 71 21.26 -0.02 -3.38
N HIS A 72 21.65 1.24 -3.20
CA HIS A 72 22.68 1.86 -4.03
C HIS A 72 24.00 1.71 -3.26
N ASP A 73 24.89 0.87 -3.77
CA ASP A 73 26.28 0.82 -3.32
C ASP A 73 27.00 2.02 -3.96
N GLN A 74 26.83 3.19 -3.35
CA GLN A 74 27.63 4.38 -3.71
C GLN A 74 28.98 4.19 -3.03
N GLY A 75 29.88 3.51 -3.75
CA GLY A 75 31.29 3.38 -3.39
C GLY A 75 32.02 4.72 -3.38
#